data_AF-A0A7C1E3D1-F1
#
_entry.id   AF-A0A7C1E3D1-F1
#
_cell.length_a   1.000
_cell.length_b   1.000
_cell.length_c   1.000
_cell.angle_alpha   90.00
_cell.angle_beta   90.00
_cell.angle_gamma   90.00
#
_symmetry.space_group_name_H-M   'P 1'
#
loop_
_entity.id
_entity.type
_entity.pdbx_description
1 polymer ?
#
loop_
_entity_poly.entity_id
_entity_poly.type
_entity_poly.pdbx_seq_one_letter_code
_entity_poly.pdbx_strand_id
1 'polypeptide(L)'
;MRRVLRWALLVLLVFLLSAALTGTAAAAEVPDYSITYTVTVADDGSAFWHVEYRTLLRTAADVADFEAYAADLAEVYLPEFRGLMERSAAQAAAATGRSMAIGSVTGNAVIQESPTGRYGVVLYTALWEGFVRPAATITIGDAFTGGMYLDRGNTLVIRIPDGYTVAQVSPDADATRDGLVWSGPQLFGAGEPRVVLEPQAFPLVYAAAGLVVLFIIGGAVAVRRRSSAPAPSPDPAPDAGTGAASLEDRIVHLLKSQGGELFQSDIVRMTALPRSTVSTVLNDIHARGMIVKIRKGRENLIRLAADAPADEEQ
;
A
#
# COMPACT_ATOMS: atom_id res chain seq x y z
N MET A 1 -9.43 -23.57 32.97
CA MET A 1 -10.11 -22.28 33.20
C MET A 1 -11.33 -22.04 32.29
N ARG A 2 -12.36 -22.92 32.28
CA ARG A 2 -13.66 -22.64 31.60
C ARG A 2 -14.37 -21.36 32.07
N ARG A 3 -14.01 -20.85 33.25
CA ARG A 3 -14.49 -19.58 33.79
C ARG A 3 -13.66 -18.40 33.28
N VAL A 4 -12.33 -18.43 33.23
CA VAL A 4 -11.51 -17.25 32.87
C VAL A 4 -11.70 -16.83 31.41
N LEU A 5 -11.95 -17.77 30.50
CA LEU A 5 -12.15 -17.45 29.08
C LEU A 5 -13.60 -17.10 28.72
N ARG A 6 -14.58 -17.71 29.42
CA ARG A 6 -15.94 -17.16 29.48
C ARG A 6 -15.93 -15.74 30.04
N TRP A 7 -15.02 -15.45 30.97
CA TRP A 7 -14.82 -14.10 31.52
C TRP A 7 -14.11 -13.17 30.54
N ALA A 8 -13.27 -13.61 29.62
CA ALA A 8 -12.75 -12.72 28.57
C ALA A 8 -13.86 -12.23 27.64
N LEU A 9 -14.79 -13.12 27.26
CA LEU A 9 -15.96 -12.74 26.46
C LEU A 9 -17.03 -12.01 27.30
N LEU A 10 -17.22 -12.38 28.59
CA LEU A 10 -18.07 -11.64 29.52
C LEU A 10 -17.48 -10.28 29.89
N VAL A 11 -16.15 -10.08 29.93
CA VAL A 11 -15.51 -8.78 30.15
C VAL A 11 -15.72 -7.90 28.93
N LEU A 12 -15.63 -8.46 27.71
CA LEU A 12 -16.04 -7.80 26.48
C LEU A 12 -17.53 -7.39 26.49
N LEU A 13 -18.39 -8.19 27.13
CA LEU A 13 -19.85 -8.00 27.18
C LEU A 13 -20.35 -7.16 28.38
N VAL A 14 -19.64 -7.16 29.51
CA VAL A 14 -19.97 -6.46 30.76
C VAL A 14 -19.43 -5.03 30.76
N PHE A 15 -18.31 -4.74 30.07
CA PHE A 15 -17.80 -3.38 29.96
C PHE A 15 -18.54 -2.51 28.94
N LEU A 16 -19.31 -3.12 28.02
CA LEU A 16 -20.29 -2.41 27.20
C LEU A 16 -21.54 -1.98 27.98
N LEU A 17 -21.73 -2.44 29.23
CA LEU A 17 -22.95 -2.18 30.01
C LEU A 17 -22.73 -1.56 31.41
N SER A 18 -21.50 -1.27 31.83
CA SER A 18 -21.24 -0.85 33.23
C SER A 18 -20.52 0.49 33.33
N ALA A 19 -21.16 1.55 32.84
CA ALA A 19 -20.91 2.88 33.37
C ALA A 19 -21.59 2.99 34.75
N ALA A 20 -20.84 2.72 35.82
CA ALA A 20 -20.80 3.51 37.06
C ALA A 20 -20.17 2.74 38.23
N LEU A 21 -19.33 3.49 38.97
CA LEU A 21 -18.94 3.34 40.38
C LEU A 21 -17.64 2.61 40.77
N THR A 22 -16.89 3.40 41.56
CA THR A 22 -15.86 3.11 42.56
C THR A 22 -14.44 2.86 42.08
N GLY A 23 -13.60 3.85 42.40
CA GLY A 23 -12.17 3.81 42.19
C GLY A 23 -11.43 3.08 43.30
N THR A 24 -10.35 2.46 42.88
CA THR A 24 -9.04 2.42 43.53
C THR A 24 -8.05 2.22 42.38
N ALA A 25 -7.22 3.21 42.08
CA ALA A 25 -6.13 3.07 41.13
C ALA A 25 -5.01 2.26 41.80
N ALA A 26 -5.20 0.94 41.91
CA ALA A 26 -4.07 0.03 42.01
C ALA A 26 -3.28 0.14 40.69
N ALA A 27 -1.96 0.11 40.76
CA ALA A 27 -1.13 0.02 39.56
C ALA A 27 -1.55 -1.25 38.80
N ALA A 28 -2.41 -1.07 37.80
CA ALA A 28 -2.98 -2.21 37.07
C ALA A 28 -1.82 -2.95 36.40
N GLU A 29 -1.72 -4.25 36.70
CA GLU A 29 -0.78 -5.16 36.07
C GLU A 29 -0.99 -5.10 34.55
N VAL A 30 0.08 -5.09 33.77
CA VAL A 30 -0.05 -5.12 32.30
C VAL A 30 -0.67 -6.47 31.95
N PRO A 31 -1.85 -6.50 31.28
CA PRO A 31 -2.47 -7.77 30.95
C PRO A 31 -1.56 -8.61 30.06
N ASP A 32 -1.53 -9.92 30.32
CA ASP A 32 -0.83 -10.93 29.49
C ASP A 32 -1.54 -11.19 28.14
N TYR A 33 -2.46 -10.29 27.76
CA TYR A 33 -3.18 -10.30 26.51
C TYR A 33 -3.24 -8.90 25.92
N SER A 34 -3.43 -8.85 24.61
CA SER A 34 -3.66 -7.62 23.84
C SER A 34 -4.75 -7.85 22.81
N ILE A 35 -5.60 -6.86 22.60
CA ILE A 35 -6.62 -6.87 21.55
C ILE A 35 -6.31 -5.78 20.53
N THR A 36 -6.24 -6.15 19.26
CA THR A 36 -6.13 -5.20 18.15
C THR A 36 -7.41 -5.21 17.34
N TYR A 37 -8.10 -4.07 17.32
CA TYR A 37 -9.26 -3.83 16.47
C TYR A 37 -8.77 -3.13 15.20
N THR A 38 -8.91 -3.76 14.04
CA THR A 38 -8.60 -3.14 12.75
C THR A 38 -9.88 -2.99 11.94
N VAL A 39 -10.23 -1.75 11.61
CA VAL A 39 -11.37 -1.41 10.76
C VAL A 39 -10.85 -0.96 9.41
N THR A 40 -11.13 -1.74 8.36
CA THR A 40 -10.77 -1.41 6.98
C THR A 40 -12.03 -0.99 6.23
N VAL A 41 -12.11 0.27 5.87
CA VAL A 41 -13.28 0.82 5.14
C VAL A 41 -13.10 0.59 3.65
N ALA A 42 -14.13 0.05 3.01
CA ALA A 42 -14.20 -0.15 1.57
C ALA A 42 -14.84 1.05 0.85
N ASP A 43 -14.67 1.10 -0.47
CA ASP A 43 -15.19 2.15 -1.34
C ASP A 43 -16.72 2.10 -1.52
N ASP A 44 -17.31 0.91 -1.46
CA ASP A 44 -18.76 0.68 -1.49
C ASP A 44 -19.49 1.09 -0.20
N GLY A 45 -18.73 1.54 0.80
CA GLY A 45 -19.22 1.98 2.10
C GLY A 45 -19.41 0.87 3.12
N SER A 46 -19.02 -0.37 2.81
CA SER A 46 -18.85 -1.43 3.81
C SER A 46 -17.53 -1.27 4.58
N ALA A 47 -17.38 -2.03 5.66
CA ALA A 47 -16.11 -2.12 6.37
C ALA A 47 -15.86 -3.54 6.90
N PHE A 48 -14.59 -3.97 6.81
CA PHE A 48 -14.12 -5.19 7.42
C PHE A 48 -13.57 -4.91 8.81
N TRP A 49 -14.20 -5.52 9.81
CA TRP A 49 -13.74 -5.51 11.18
C TRP A 49 -12.91 -6.75 11.44
N HIS A 50 -11.63 -6.56 11.77
CA HIS A 50 -10.72 -7.60 12.22
C HIS A 50 -10.42 -7.39 13.70
N VAL A 51 -10.77 -8.37 14.54
CA VAL A 51 -10.50 -8.35 15.97
C VAL A 51 -9.51 -9.45 16.28
N GLU A 52 -8.26 -9.06 16.53
CA GLU A 52 -7.19 -9.98 16.91
C GLU A 52 -7.02 -9.97 18.42
N TYR A 53 -7.27 -11.10 19.06
CA TYR A 53 -6.92 -11.36 20.45
C TYR A 53 -5.64 -12.18 20.51
N ARG A 54 -4.64 -11.69 21.23
CA ARG A 54 -3.36 -12.37 21.42
C ARG A 54 -3.08 -12.52 22.90
N THR A 55 -2.71 -13.72 23.35
CA THR A 55 -2.36 -14.00 24.75
C THR A 55 -1.12 -14.88 24.86
N LEU A 56 -0.29 -14.65 25.89
CA LEU A 56 0.90 -15.44 26.15
C LEU A 56 0.54 -16.77 26.82
N LEU A 57 0.99 -17.89 26.25
CA LEU A 57 0.78 -19.24 26.76
C LEU A 57 2.05 -19.71 27.47
N ARG A 58 2.12 -19.50 28.80
CA ARG A 58 3.33 -19.75 29.60
C ARG A 58 3.46 -21.23 30.00
N THR A 59 2.33 -21.90 30.19
CA THR A 59 2.26 -23.25 30.75
C THR A 59 1.54 -24.22 29.81
N ALA A 60 1.72 -25.52 30.04
CA ALA A 60 0.95 -26.54 29.34
C ALA A 60 -0.56 -26.45 29.64
N ALA A 61 -0.94 -25.94 30.81
CA ALA A 61 -2.33 -25.69 31.15
C ALA A 61 -2.94 -24.56 30.30
N ASP A 62 -2.19 -23.49 30.07
CA ASP A 62 -2.64 -22.37 29.20
C ASP A 62 -2.85 -22.85 27.76
N VAL A 63 -1.96 -23.70 27.27
CA VAL A 63 -2.10 -24.33 25.94
C VAL A 63 -3.37 -25.17 25.86
N ALA A 64 -3.59 -26.06 26.84
CA ALA A 64 -4.78 -26.92 26.85
C ALA A 64 -6.09 -26.10 26.95
N ASP A 65 -6.10 -25.02 27.73
CA ASP A 65 -7.26 -24.12 27.83
C ASP A 65 -7.50 -23.36 26.52
N PHE A 66 -6.45 -22.95 25.81
CA PHE A 66 -6.57 -22.31 24.49
C PHE A 66 -7.05 -23.28 23.41
N GLU A 67 -6.53 -24.52 23.40
CA GLU A 67 -6.97 -25.56 22.46
C GLU A 67 -8.46 -25.91 22.66
N ALA A 68 -8.93 -25.98 23.91
CA ALA A 68 -10.34 -26.16 24.20
C ALA A 68 -11.20 -25.00 23.67
N TYR A 69 -10.72 -23.76 23.78
CA TYR A 69 -11.39 -22.61 23.19
C TYR A 69 -11.42 -22.66 21.67
N ALA A 70 -10.30 -23.01 21.04
CA ALA A 70 -10.19 -23.12 19.60
C ALA A 70 -11.14 -24.19 19.04
N ALA A 71 -11.33 -25.30 19.76
CA ALA A 71 -12.29 -26.34 19.42
C ALA A 71 -13.75 -25.85 19.48
N ASP A 72 -14.09 -25.04 20.48
CA ASP A 72 -15.44 -24.49 20.68
C ASP A 72 -15.69 -23.20 19.86
N LEU A 73 -14.67 -22.66 19.17
CA LEU A 73 -14.70 -21.36 18.48
C LEU A 73 -15.88 -21.23 17.52
N ALA A 74 -16.01 -22.18 16.60
CA ALA A 74 -16.98 -22.10 15.52
C ALA A 74 -18.42 -22.26 16.00
N GLU A 75 -18.66 -23.12 16.99
CA GLU A 75 -20.00 -23.49 17.45
C GLU A 75 -20.51 -22.59 18.58
N VAL A 76 -19.63 -22.13 19.47
CA VAL A 76 -20.01 -21.39 20.67
C VAL A 76 -19.71 -19.91 20.52
N TYR A 77 -18.45 -19.56 20.25
CA TYR A 77 -17.98 -18.18 20.37
C TYR A 77 -18.26 -17.33 19.11
N LEU A 78 -18.24 -17.94 17.92
CA LEU A 78 -18.51 -17.24 16.67
C LEU A 78 -19.96 -16.70 16.57
N PRO A 79 -21.00 -17.46 16.96
CA PRO A 79 -22.36 -16.92 17.04
C PRO A 79 -22.52 -15.81 18.08
N GLU A 80 -21.84 -15.90 19.22
CA GLU A 80 -21.85 -14.85 20.25
C GLU A 80 -21.21 -13.56 19.75
N PHE A 81 -20.07 -13.66 19.06
CA PHE A 81 -19.41 -12.53 18.40
C PHE A 81 -20.29 -11.90 17.31
N ARG A 82 -20.93 -12.72 16.47
CA ARG A 82 -21.91 -12.24 15.48
C ARG A 82 -23.02 -11.43 16.15
N GLY A 83 -23.63 -11.97 17.20
CA GLY A 83 -24.72 -11.27 17.91
C GLY A 83 -24.28 -9.96 18.55
N LEU A 84 -23.03 -9.85 19.01
CA LEU A 84 -22.45 -8.59 19.49
C LEU A 84 -22.32 -7.55 18.37
N MET A 85 -21.79 -7.96 17.22
CA MET A 85 -21.64 -7.07 16.05
C MET A 85 -23.01 -6.62 15.53
N GLU A 86 -24.00 -7.52 15.47
CA GLU A 86 -25.36 -7.22 15.03
C GLU A 86 -26.06 -6.20 15.93
N ARG A 87 -25.89 -6.31 17.26
CA ARG A 87 -26.41 -5.31 18.20
C ARG A 87 -25.74 -3.95 18.01
N SER A 88 -24.42 -3.94 17.80
CA SER A 88 -23.66 -2.71 17.56
C SER A 88 -24.12 -2.03 16.26
N ALA A 89 -24.34 -2.81 15.19
CA ALA A 89 -24.89 -2.32 13.93
C ALA A 89 -26.31 -1.78 14.06
N ALA A 90 -27.18 -2.47 14.81
CA ALA A 90 -28.54 -2.00 15.06
C ALA A 90 -28.57 -0.67 15.83
N GLN A 91 -27.69 -0.50 16.82
CA GLN A 91 -27.57 0.75 17.58
C GLN A 91 -27.10 1.91 16.69
N ALA A 92 -26.07 1.69 15.88
CA ALA A 92 -25.58 2.69 14.92
C ALA A 92 -26.65 3.02 13.86
N ALA A 93 -27.38 2.01 13.37
CA ALA A 93 -28.48 2.18 12.41
C ALA A 93 -29.58 3.07 12.98
N ALA A 94 -30.00 2.83 14.23
CA ALA A 94 -31.01 3.63 14.91
C ALA A 94 -30.56 5.09 15.11
N ALA A 95 -29.28 5.32 15.44
CA ALA A 95 -28.75 6.66 15.67
C ALA A 95 -28.59 7.49 14.38
N THR A 96 -28.23 6.84 13.27
CA THR A 96 -27.93 7.51 12.00
C THR A 96 -29.09 7.52 11.01
N GLY A 97 -30.12 6.71 11.23
CA GLY A 97 -31.23 6.50 10.30
C GLY A 97 -30.85 5.74 9.04
N ARG A 98 -29.75 4.98 9.05
CA ARG A 98 -29.23 4.22 7.89
C ARG A 98 -29.38 2.72 8.11
N SER A 99 -29.71 1.99 7.03
CA SER A 99 -29.67 0.52 7.05
C SER A 99 -28.24 0.02 7.19
N MET A 100 -27.98 -0.78 8.23
CA MET A 100 -26.70 -1.44 8.46
C MET A 100 -26.94 -2.91 8.76
N ALA A 101 -26.04 -3.79 8.29
CA ALA A 101 -26.15 -5.23 8.50
C ALA A 101 -24.77 -5.86 8.70
N ILE A 102 -24.73 -6.96 9.44
CA ILE A 102 -23.53 -7.78 9.57
C ILE A 102 -23.65 -8.97 8.63
N GLY A 103 -22.74 -9.03 7.65
CA GLY A 103 -22.70 -10.07 6.63
C GLY A 103 -22.00 -11.34 7.11
N SER A 104 -20.95 -11.72 6.38
CA SER A 104 -20.11 -12.86 6.73
C SER A 104 -19.32 -12.57 8.01
N VAL A 105 -19.25 -13.59 8.87
CA VAL A 105 -18.48 -13.57 10.11
C VAL A 105 -17.66 -14.85 10.14
N THR A 106 -16.35 -14.73 10.31
CA THR A 106 -15.41 -15.85 10.37
C THR A 106 -14.53 -15.71 11.62
N GLY A 107 -14.03 -16.83 12.11
CA GLY A 107 -13.16 -16.90 13.26
C GLY A 107 -12.08 -17.94 13.03
N ASN A 108 -10.85 -17.62 13.41
CA ASN A 108 -9.73 -18.55 13.38
C ASN A 108 -8.95 -18.45 14.69
N ALA A 109 -8.52 -19.57 15.24
CA ALA A 109 -7.68 -19.63 16.43
C ALA A 109 -6.46 -20.50 16.16
N VAL A 110 -5.28 -19.96 16.42
CA VAL A 110 -3.99 -20.62 16.16
C VAL A 110 -3.01 -20.38 17.29
N ILE A 111 -2.15 -21.36 17.55
CA ILE A 111 -0.99 -21.18 18.41
C ILE A 111 0.20 -20.78 17.53
N GLN A 112 0.86 -19.69 17.89
CA GLN A 112 2.05 -19.19 17.22
C GLN A 112 3.26 -19.25 18.16
N GLU A 113 4.32 -19.91 17.70
CA GLU A 113 5.60 -19.92 18.41
C GLU A 113 6.51 -18.82 17.87
N SER A 114 7.08 -18.02 18.77
CA SER A 114 7.97 -16.91 18.44
C SER A 114 9.14 -16.86 19.41
N PRO A 115 10.25 -16.17 19.09
CA PRO A 115 11.37 -15.99 20.02
C PRO A 115 10.96 -15.34 21.36
N THR A 116 9.88 -14.54 21.34
CA THR A 116 9.30 -13.88 22.52
C THR A 116 8.38 -14.76 23.36
N GLY A 117 8.09 -15.99 22.91
CA GLY A 117 7.22 -16.94 23.60
C GLY A 117 6.19 -17.60 22.68
N ARG A 118 5.38 -18.47 23.27
CA ARG A 118 4.25 -19.13 22.62
C ARG A 118 2.98 -18.30 22.86
N TYR A 119 2.25 -17.99 21.80
CA TYR A 119 1.05 -17.16 21.87
C TYR A 119 -0.15 -17.88 21.29
N GLY A 120 -1.30 -17.76 21.95
CA GLY A 120 -2.59 -18.06 21.36
C GLY A 120 -3.10 -16.81 20.64
N VAL A 121 -3.46 -16.95 19.37
CA VAL A 121 -3.97 -15.86 18.53
C VAL A 121 -5.35 -16.25 18.00
N VAL A 122 -6.34 -15.41 18.27
CA VAL A 122 -7.71 -15.55 17.77
C VAL A 122 -8.01 -14.36 16.89
N LEU A 123 -8.40 -14.60 15.64
CA LEU A 123 -8.79 -13.58 14.69
C LEU A 123 -10.27 -13.76 14.35
N TYR A 124 -11.07 -12.77 14.69
CA TYR A 124 -12.44 -12.65 14.20
C TYR A 124 -12.49 -11.65 13.06
N THR A 125 -13.18 -11.99 11.98
CA THR A 125 -13.48 -11.08 10.88
C THR A 125 -14.98 -10.96 10.70
N ALA A 126 -15.48 -9.74 10.59
CA ALA A 126 -16.88 -9.45 10.26
C ALA A 126 -16.98 -8.40 9.16
N LEU A 127 -17.84 -8.66 8.18
CA LEU A 127 -18.24 -7.65 7.20
C LEU A 127 -19.41 -6.83 7.75
N TRP A 128 -19.22 -5.52 7.86
CA TRP A 128 -20.26 -4.57 8.23
C TRP A 128 -20.69 -3.79 6.99
N GLU A 129 -21.90 -4.04 6.52
CA GLU A 129 -22.50 -3.37 5.37
C GLU A 129 -23.17 -2.06 5.76
N GLY A 130 -23.06 -1.05 4.89
CA GLY A 130 -23.56 0.30 5.20
C GLY A 130 -22.84 0.91 6.40
N PHE A 131 -21.52 0.73 6.51
CA PHE A 131 -20.70 1.27 7.59
C PHE A 131 -20.38 2.76 7.42
N VAL A 132 -20.13 3.21 6.19
CA VAL A 132 -20.02 4.63 5.81
C VAL A 132 -20.99 4.95 4.68
N ARG A 133 -21.37 6.23 4.55
CA ARG A 133 -22.22 6.66 3.42
C ARG A 133 -21.30 6.83 2.22
N PRO A 134 -21.59 6.19 1.08
CA PRO A 134 -20.91 6.49 -0.16
C PRO A 134 -21.19 7.95 -0.52
N ALA A 135 -20.18 8.80 -0.36
CA ALA A 135 -20.24 10.23 -0.60
C ALA A 135 -18.84 10.71 -0.98
N ALA A 136 -18.74 11.93 -1.51
CA ALA A 136 -17.43 12.53 -1.78
C ALA A 136 -16.60 12.62 -0.48
N THR A 137 -17.23 12.98 0.63
CA THR A 137 -16.58 13.00 1.95
C THR A 137 -17.11 11.84 2.78
N ILE A 138 -16.22 10.97 3.24
CA ILE A 138 -16.55 9.83 4.11
C ILE A 138 -16.38 10.27 5.56
N THR A 139 -17.40 10.05 6.39
CA THR A 139 -17.31 10.25 7.85
C THR A 139 -17.40 8.90 8.56
N ILE A 140 -16.40 8.60 9.37
CA ILE A 140 -16.32 7.45 10.27
C ILE A 140 -16.50 8.00 11.69
N GLY A 141 -17.31 7.33 12.51
CA GLY A 141 -17.67 7.77 13.86
C GLY A 141 -19.04 7.24 14.25
N ASP A 142 -19.95 7.20 13.29
CA ASP A 142 -21.32 6.68 13.39
C ASP A 142 -21.42 5.28 14.04
N ALA A 143 -20.48 4.40 13.72
CA ALA A 143 -20.44 3.05 14.28
C ALA A 143 -20.08 3.00 15.77
N PHE A 144 -19.50 4.07 16.32
CA PHE A 144 -19.08 4.20 17.70
C PHE A 144 -20.08 5.03 18.53
N THR A 145 -21.35 5.08 18.12
CA THR A 145 -22.38 5.86 18.83
C THR A 145 -22.56 5.42 20.31
N GLY A 146 -22.29 4.15 20.63
CA GLY A 146 -22.31 3.64 22.01
C GLY A 146 -21.09 4.04 22.85
N GLY A 147 -20.13 4.76 22.26
CA GLY A 147 -18.78 4.91 22.80
C GLY A 147 -17.98 3.62 22.69
N MET A 148 -16.69 3.72 23.02
CA MET A 148 -15.80 2.57 23.09
C MET A 148 -14.75 2.82 24.16
N TYR A 149 -14.47 1.83 24.99
CA TYR A 149 -13.34 1.88 25.91
C TYR A 149 -12.21 1.01 25.36
N LEU A 150 -11.06 1.62 25.15
CA LEU A 150 -9.83 0.95 24.75
C LEU A 150 -8.97 0.74 25.99
N ASP A 151 -8.85 -0.50 26.45
CA ASP A 151 -8.07 -0.82 27.65
C ASP A 151 -6.56 -0.77 27.39
N ARG A 152 -5.76 -0.76 28.46
CA ARG A 152 -4.30 -0.75 28.37
C ARG A 152 -3.78 -1.96 27.58
N GLY A 153 -2.95 -1.70 26.57
CA GLY A 153 -2.39 -2.73 25.70
C GLY A 153 -3.29 -3.10 24.51
N ASN A 154 -4.52 -2.58 24.46
CA ASN A 154 -5.39 -2.71 23.30
C ASN A 154 -5.13 -1.56 22.32
N THR A 155 -5.33 -1.86 21.03
CA THR A 155 -5.09 -0.92 19.94
C THR A 155 -6.30 -0.87 19.01
N LEU A 156 -6.70 0.32 18.59
CA LEU A 156 -7.65 0.55 17.51
C LEU A 156 -6.89 1.09 16.30
N VAL A 157 -7.10 0.47 15.14
CA VAL A 157 -6.53 0.86 13.86
C VAL A 157 -7.65 1.08 12.86
N ILE A 158 -7.74 2.27 12.29
CA ILE A 158 -8.64 2.56 11.17
C ILE A 158 -7.80 2.71 9.90
N ARG A 159 -8.00 1.81 8.95
CA ARG A 159 -7.35 1.85 7.64
C ARG A 159 -8.20 2.65 6.67
N ILE A 160 -7.57 3.64 6.05
CA ILE A 160 -8.19 4.57 5.11
C ILE A 160 -8.24 3.90 3.73
N PRO A 161 -9.37 4.01 3.00
CA PRO A 161 -9.47 3.52 1.63
C PRO A 161 -8.55 4.28 0.68
N ASP A 162 -8.13 3.61 -0.40
CA ASP A 162 -7.32 4.22 -1.45
C ASP A 162 -8.03 5.43 -2.08
N GLY A 163 -7.26 6.45 -2.45
CA GLY A 163 -7.80 7.66 -3.06
C GLY A 163 -8.48 8.62 -2.08
N TYR A 164 -8.34 8.41 -0.77
CA TYR A 164 -8.78 9.34 0.27
C TYR A 164 -7.63 9.83 1.13
N THR A 165 -7.78 11.01 1.72
CA THR A 165 -6.89 11.58 2.73
C THR A 165 -7.67 12.03 3.96
N VAL A 166 -7.01 12.14 5.11
CA VAL A 166 -7.65 12.57 6.35
C VAL A 166 -7.80 14.09 6.34
N ALA A 167 -9.04 14.56 6.31
CA ALA A 167 -9.36 15.98 6.45
C ALA A 167 -9.45 16.39 7.93
N GLN A 168 -10.03 15.52 8.76
CA GLN A 168 -10.17 15.75 10.20
C GLN A 168 -10.14 14.43 10.96
N VAL A 169 -9.50 14.41 12.12
CA VAL A 169 -9.52 13.30 13.07
C VAL A 169 -9.73 13.84 14.48
N SER A 170 -10.56 13.19 15.29
CA SER A 170 -10.78 13.54 16.69
C SER A 170 -11.22 12.31 17.49
N PRO A 171 -10.59 11.99 18.63
CA PRO A 171 -9.34 12.58 19.12
C PRO A 171 -8.15 12.26 18.20
N ASP A 172 -7.06 13.02 18.33
CA ASP A 172 -5.85 12.81 17.53
C ASP A 172 -5.36 11.35 17.64
N ALA A 173 -4.90 10.80 16.53
CA ALA A 173 -4.32 9.47 16.48
C ALA A 173 -2.87 9.48 16.98
N ASP A 174 -2.48 8.45 17.71
CA ASP A 174 -1.11 8.27 18.22
C ASP A 174 -0.10 8.02 17.08
N ALA A 175 -0.54 7.36 16.01
CA ALA A 175 0.25 7.12 14.81
C ALA A 175 -0.60 7.10 13.53
N THR A 176 0.01 7.46 12.41
CA THR A 176 -0.67 7.65 11.11
C THR A 176 0.01 6.96 9.92
N ARG A 177 1.06 6.13 10.14
CA ARG A 177 1.84 5.54 9.04
C ARG A 177 1.07 4.51 8.20
N ASP A 178 0.41 3.55 8.85
CA ASP A 178 -0.27 2.42 8.21
C ASP A 178 -1.80 2.45 8.44
N GLY A 179 -2.34 3.65 8.71
CA GLY A 179 -3.69 3.88 9.22
C GLY A 179 -3.66 4.77 10.45
N LEU A 180 -4.84 5.17 10.93
CA LEU A 180 -5.00 5.93 12.15
C LEU A 180 -5.01 4.98 13.34
N VAL A 181 -4.07 5.15 14.26
CA VAL A 181 -3.85 4.25 15.39
C VAL A 181 -4.11 4.96 16.71
N TRP A 182 -4.87 4.31 17.59
CA TRP A 182 -5.05 4.71 18.99
C TRP A 182 -4.67 3.55 19.90
N SER A 183 -3.95 3.85 20.97
CA SER A 183 -3.47 2.90 21.98
C SER A 183 -4.10 3.21 23.33
N GLY A 184 -4.65 2.21 24.00
CA GLY A 184 -5.26 2.40 25.31
C GLY A 184 -4.23 2.65 26.42
N PRO A 185 -4.66 3.14 27.59
CA PRO A 185 -6.05 3.28 28.01
C PRO A 185 -6.69 4.59 27.52
N GLN A 186 -7.82 4.49 26.81
CA GLN A 186 -8.56 5.65 26.30
C GLN A 186 -10.07 5.37 26.25
N LEU A 187 -10.87 6.37 26.63
CA LEU A 187 -12.32 6.33 26.50
C LEU A 187 -12.74 7.20 25.31
N PHE A 188 -13.42 6.59 24.35
CA PHE A 188 -14.07 7.30 23.25
C PHE A 188 -15.52 7.62 23.61
N GLY A 189 -15.90 8.88 23.42
CA GLY A 189 -17.28 9.30 23.54
C GLY A 189 -18.18 8.75 22.43
N ALA A 190 -19.47 9.04 22.52
CA ALA A 190 -20.43 8.68 21.47
C ALA A 190 -20.02 9.33 20.13
N GLY A 191 -19.79 8.50 19.12
CA GLY A 191 -19.38 8.96 17.79
C GLY A 191 -17.87 9.13 17.61
N GLU A 192 -17.07 8.82 18.64
CA GLU A 192 -15.61 8.88 18.61
C GLU A 192 -14.98 7.47 18.49
N PRO A 193 -13.83 7.30 17.80
CA PRO A 193 -13.10 8.33 17.07
C PRO A 193 -13.86 8.78 15.81
N ARG A 194 -13.88 10.09 15.60
CA ARG A 194 -14.47 10.74 14.43
C ARG A 194 -13.39 11.02 13.41
N VAL A 195 -13.49 10.40 12.25
CA VAL A 195 -12.57 10.57 11.13
C VAL A 195 -13.36 11.07 9.93
N VAL A 196 -12.93 12.19 9.36
CA VAL A 196 -13.47 12.74 8.12
C VAL A 196 -12.41 12.58 7.04
N LEU A 197 -12.79 11.89 5.97
CA LEU A 197 -11.94 11.61 4.83
C LEU A 197 -12.46 12.36 3.60
N GLU A 198 -11.54 12.93 2.84
CA GLU A 198 -11.84 13.61 1.58
C GLU A 198 -11.11 12.94 0.42
N PRO A 199 -11.62 13.04 -0.82
CA PRO A 199 -10.96 12.47 -1.97
C PRO A 199 -9.60 13.12 -2.15
N GLN A 200 -8.59 12.30 -2.41
CA GLN A 200 -7.26 12.79 -2.71
C GLN A 200 -7.30 13.60 -4.00
N ALA A 201 -7.07 14.91 -3.89
CA ALA A 201 -6.93 15.76 -5.06
C ALA A 201 -5.64 15.39 -5.79
N PHE A 202 -5.76 14.86 -7.01
CA PHE A 202 -4.61 14.77 -7.90
C PHE A 202 -4.19 16.19 -8.28
N PRO A 203 -2.92 16.58 -8.07
CA PRO A 203 -2.48 17.92 -8.46
C PRO A 203 -2.62 18.05 -9.97
N LEU A 204 -3.44 19.01 -10.40
CA LEU A 204 -3.76 19.32 -11.80
C LEU A 204 -2.52 19.53 -12.68
N VAL A 205 -1.35 19.74 -12.08
CA VAL A 205 -0.05 19.81 -12.73
C VAL A 205 0.23 18.58 -13.60
N TYR A 206 -0.15 17.37 -13.17
CA TYR A 206 0.05 16.16 -13.99
C TYR A 206 -0.91 16.08 -15.18
N ALA A 207 -2.16 16.52 -15.01
CA ALA A 207 -3.13 16.61 -16.10
C ALA A 207 -2.72 17.69 -17.13
N ALA A 208 -2.23 18.84 -16.65
CA ALA A 208 -1.70 19.91 -17.48
C ALA A 208 -0.44 19.48 -18.25
N ALA A 209 0.46 18.73 -17.60
CA ALA A 209 1.64 18.17 -18.26
C ALA A 209 1.28 17.18 -19.37
N GLY A 210 0.29 16.30 -19.13
CA GLY A 210 -0.24 15.41 -20.16
C GLY A 210 -0.85 16.16 -21.36
N LEU A 211 -1.56 17.25 -21.08
CA LEU A 211 -2.17 18.10 -22.10
C LEU A 211 -1.12 18.88 -22.92
N VAL A 212 -0.05 19.36 -22.29
CA VAL A 212 1.10 19.99 -22.97
C VAL A 212 1.82 19.00 -23.88
N VAL A 213 2.04 17.76 -23.42
CA VAL A 213 2.63 16.69 -24.26
C VAL A 213 1.73 16.37 -25.46
N LEU A 214 0.42 16.27 -25.26
CA LEU A 214 -0.56 16.09 -26.34
C LEU A 214 -0.55 17.25 -27.34
N PHE A 215 -0.42 18.50 -26.87
CA PHE A 215 -0.30 19.67 -27.74
C PHE A 215 1.02 19.68 -28.53
N ILE A 216 2.14 19.28 -27.92
CA ILE A 216 3.44 19.17 -28.59
C ILE A 216 3.38 18.08 -29.67
N ILE A 217 2.78 16.92 -29.36
CA ILE A 217 2.59 15.82 -30.32
C ILE A 217 1.64 16.24 -31.45
N GLY A 218 0.51 16.87 -31.12
CA GLY A 218 -0.46 17.36 -32.09
C GLY A 218 0.12 18.44 -33.01
N GLY A 219 0.90 19.38 -32.46
CA GLY A 219 1.63 20.39 -33.22
C GLY A 219 2.68 19.79 -34.17
N ALA A 220 3.44 18.80 -33.70
CA ALA A 220 4.43 18.10 -34.53
C ALA A 220 3.78 17.34 -35.71
N VAL A 221 2.61 16.71 -35.48
CA VAL A 221 1.86 16.02 -36.54
C VAL A 221 1.24 17.00 -37.54
N ALA A 222 0.73 18.14 -37.07
CA ALA A 222 0.15 19.18 -37.95
C ALA A 222 1.21 19.83 -38.87
N VAL A 223 2.42 20.09 -38.35
CA VAL A 223 3.55 20.59 -39.16
C VAL A 223 3.95 19.56 -40.21
N ARG A 224 4.01 18.27 -39.86
CA ARG A 224 4.30 17.20 -40.83
C ARG A 224 3.24 17.07 -41.92
N ARG A 225 1.95 17.31 -41.61
CA ARG A 225 0.87 17.25 -42.62
C ARG A 225 0.82 18.48 -43.53
N ARG A 226 1.24 19.66 -43.06
CA ARG A 226 1.33 20.87 -43.91
C ARG A 226 2.46 20.79 -44.94
N SER A 227 3.46 19.93 -44.72
CA SER A 227 4.52 19.64 -45.69
C SER A 227 4.10 18.65 -46.79
N SER A 228 2.84 18.22 -46.83
CA SER A 228 2.32 17.30 -47.86
C SER A 228 1.23 17.96 -48.70
N ALA A 229 1.66 18.79 -49.67
CA ALA A 229 0.89 19.10 -50.88
C ALA A 229 1.69 18.61 -52.11
N PRO A 230 1.04 18.11 -53.19
CA PRO A 230 1.62 17.10 -54.08
C PRO A 230 2.17 17.65 -55.42
N ALA A 231 3.38 17.22 -55.82
CA ALA A 231 3.85 16.97 -57.21
C ALA A 231 5.38 16.62 -57.20
N PRO A 232 5.96 16.05 -58.28
CA PRO A 232 5.95 14.65 -58.73
C PRO A 232 7.34 13.95 -58.58
N SER A 233 7.37 12.62 -58.58
CA SER A 233 8.59 11.78 -58.69
C SER A 233 8.87 11.45 -60.19
N PRO A 234 10.10 11.14 -60.68
CA PRO A 234 11.10 10.25 -60.04
C PRO A 234 12.63 10.59 -60.14
N ASP A 235 13.34 10.13 -59.08
CA ASP A 235 14.74 9.65 -58.87
C ASP A 235 16.02 10.49 -59.12
N PRO A 236 17.15 10.18 -58.42
CA PRO A 236 17.34 9.61 -57.07
C PRO A 236 18.27 10.48 -56.17
N ALA A 237 18.41 10.08 -54.89
CA ALA A 237 19.10 10.77 -53.79
C ALA A 237 20.58 11.17 -54.03
N PRO A 238 21.09 12.12 -53.22
CA PRO A 238 22.30 11.83 -52.45
C PRO A 238 22.23 12.18 -50.95
N ASP A 239 22.52 11.16 -50.14
CA ASP A 239 23.28 11.10 -48.88
C ASP A 239 23.00 12.02 -47.68
N ALA A 240 22.34 11.40 -46.69
CA ALA A 240 22.57 11.62 -45.25
C ALA A 240 23.77 10.79 -44.72
N GLY A 241 24.81 10.61 -45.52
CA GLY A 241 25.92 9.68 -45.27
C GLY A 241 27.12 10.23 -44.49
N THR A 242 27.26 11.55 -44.32
CA THR A 242 28.52 12.16 -43.83
C THR A 242 28.60 12.42 -42.31
N GLY A 243 27.47 12.35 -41.59
CA GLY A 243 27.43 12.63 -40.13
C GLY A 243 27.46 11.40 -39.21
N ALA A 244 26.93 10.26 -39.66
CA ALA A 244 26.82 9.06 -38.83
C ALA A 244 28.12 8.26 -38.78
N ALA A 245 28.81 8.13 -39.93
CA ALA A 245 30.10 7.44 -40.03
C ALA A 245 31.20 8.15 -39.21
N SER A 246 31.29 9.48 -39.30
CA SER A 246 32.27 10.25 -38.51
C SER A 246 32.04 10.18 -37.00
N LEU A 247 30.78 10.05 -36.57
CA LEU A 247 30.42 9.92 -35.17
C LEU A 247 30.70 8.51 -34.63
N GLU A 248 30.49 7.49 -35.47
CA GLU A 248 30.89 6.13 -35.18
C GLU A 248 32.40 6.00 -35.00
N ASP A 249 33.20 6.50 -35.95
CA ASP A 249 34.67 6.43 -35.90
C ASP A 249 35.20 7.07 -34.62
N ARG A 250 34.57 8.16 -34.19
CA ARG A 250 34.87 8.86 -32.94
C ARG A 250 34.56 8.03 -31.69
N ILE A 251 33.45 7.27 -31.68
CA ILE A 251 33.08 6.39 -30.56
C ILE A 251 33.99 5.17 -30.51
N VAL A 252 34.35 4.59 -31.66
CA VAL A 252 35.28 3.46 -31.76
C VAL A 252 36.68 3.88 -31.32
N HIS A 253 37.17 5.05 -31.76
CA HIS A 253 38.47 5.59 -31.33
C HIS A 253 38.50 5.88 -29.83
N LEU A 254 37.40 6.42 -29.28
CA LEU A 254 37.25 6.67 -27.85
C LEU A 254 37.35 5.36 -27.03
N LEU A 255 36.65 4.31 -27.47
CA LEU A 255 36.72 2.98 -26.84
C LEU A 255 38.13 2.39 -26.89
N LYS A 256 38.83 2.49 -28.04
CA LYS A 256 40.23 2.05 -28.18
C LYS A 256 41.17 2.82 -27.23
N SER A 257 40.99 4.14 -27.11
CA SER A 257 41.83 5.00 -26.25
C SER A 257 41.67 4.75 -24.74
N GLN A 258 40.56 4.13 -24.31
CA GLN A 258 40.23 3.87 -22.91
C GLN A 258 40.35 2.38 -22.54
N GLY A 259 41.07 1.58 -23.33
CA GLY A 259 41.33 0.17 -23.03
C GLY A 259 40.22 -0.79 -23.50
N GLY A 260 39.36 -0.37 -24.42
CA GLY A 260 38.39 -1.23 -25.11
C GLY A 260 37.03 -1.37 -24.43
N GLU A 261 36.81 -0.74 -23.27
CA GLU A 261 35.57 -0.84 -22.50
C GLU A 261 35.19 0.51 -21.88
N LEU A 262 33.94 0.96 -22.09
CA LEU A 262 33.39 2.16 -21.45
C LEU A 262 31.91 2.00 -21.13
N PHE A 263 31.43 2.65 -20.07
CA PHE A 263 30.00 2.74 -19.83
C PHE A 263 29.33 3.70 -20.81
N GLN A 264 28.10 3.39 -21.21
CA GLN A 264 27.33 4.25 -22.12
C GLN A 264 27.16 5.68 -21.57
N SER A 265 27.03 5.85 -20.26
CA SER A 265 26.97 7.15 -19.59
C SER A 265 28.28 7.93 -19.69
N ASP A 266 29.43 7.25 -19.68
CA ASP A 266 30.74 7.86 -19.88
C ASP A 266 30.95 8.31 -21.32
N ILE A 267 30.47 7.52 -22.30
CA ILE A 267 30.51 7.91 -23.72
C ILE A 267 29.67 9.15 -23.95
N VAL A 268 28.46 9.23 -23.36
CA VAL A 268 27.61 10.44 -23.40
C VAL A 268 28.34 11.65 -22.83
N ARG A 269 29.03 11.49 -21.69
CA ARG A 269 29.77 12.57 -21.03
C ARG A 269 30.98 13.04 -21.85
N MET A 270 31.76 12.11 -22.41
CA MET A 270 33.00 12.42 -23.15
C MET A 270 32.74 12.92 -24.57
N THR A 271 31.66 12.49 -25.21
CA THR A 271 31.27 12.98 -26.53
C THR A 271 30.45 14.27 -26.47
N ALA A 272 29.93 14.64 -25.29
CA ALA A 272 29.05 15.78 -25.06
C ALA A 272 27.77 15.76 -25.94
N LEU A 273 27.30 14.57 -26.29
CA LEU A 273 26.13 14.37 -27.16
C LEU A 273 24.90 13.91 -26.37
N PRO A 274 23.68 14.14 -26.87
CA PRO A 274 22.45 13.65 -26.25
C PRO A 274 22.43 12.11 -26.13
N ARG A 275 21.87 11.61 -25.02
CA ARG A 275 21.76 10.16 -24.75
C ARG A 275 21.02 9.39 -25.86
N SER A 276 20.01 10.02 -26.48
CA SER A 276 19.26 9.43 -27.59
C SER A 276 20.13 9.19 -28.82
N THR A 277 20.95 10.18 -29.21
CA THR A 277 21.86 10.10 -30.36
C THR A 277 22.94 9.04 -30.13
N VAL A 278 23.54 9.01 -28.94
CA VAL A 278 24.53 7.98 -28.58
C VAL A 278 23.90 6.59 -28.57
N SER A 279 22.66 6.45 -28.10
CA SER A 279 21.96 5.16 -28.11
C SER A 279 21.68 4.66 -29.53
N THR A 280 21.31 5.55 -30.45
CA THR A 280 21.05 5.20 -31.86
C THR A 280 22.32 4.70 -32.54
N VAL A 281 23.43 5.44 -32.38
CA VAL A 281 24.72 5.08 -32.99
C VAL A 281 25.27 3.78 -32.38
N LEU A 282 25.18 3.60 -31.06
CA LEU A 282 25.59 2.34 -30.41
C LEU A 282 24.70 1.16 -30.82
N ASN A 283 23.43 1.38 -31.19
CA ASN A 283 22.59 0.30 -31.72
C ASN A 283 23.05 -0.10 -33.13
N ASP A 284 23.42 0.87 -33.95
CA ASP A 284 23.88 0.64 -35.32
C ASP A 284 25.25 -0.08 -35.38
N ILE A 285 26.21 0.36 -34.56
CA ILE A 285 27.54 -0.26 -34.45
C ILE A 285 27.45 -1.68 -33.85
N HIS A 286 26.51 -1.91 -32.91
CA HIS A 286 26.25 -3.23 -32.34
C HIS A 286 25.59 -4.16 -33.35
N ALA A 287 24.66 -3.66 -34.18
CA ALA A 287 24.04 -4.45 -35.25
C ALA A 287 25.07 -4.89 -36.30
N ARG A 288 26.12 -4.10 -36.50
CA ARG A 288 27.28 -4.43 -37.36
C ARG A 288 28.37 -5.25 -36.65
N GLY A 289 28.17 -5.64 -35.40
CA GLY A 289 29.07 -6.56 -34.67
C GLY A 289 30.37 -5.94 -34.17
N MET A 290 30.58 -4.63 -34.29
CA MET A 290 31.83 -3.97 -33.87
C MET A 290 31.94 -3.75 -32.35
N ILE A 291 30.82 -3.75 -31.64
CA ILE A 291 30.76 -3.59 -30.19
C ILE A 291 29.77 -4.59 -29.57
N VAL A 292 30.02 -4.97 -28.32
CA VAL A 292 29.14 -5.82 -27.52
C VAL A 292 28.59 -5.01 -26.34
N LYS A 293 27.28 -5.12 -26.12
CA LYS A 293 26.58 -4.48 -24.99
C LYS A 293 26.42 -5.48 -23.86
N ILE A 294 27.08 -5.24 -22.73
CA ILE A 294 26.97 -6.07 -21.53
C ILE A 294 26.23 -5.28 -20.47
N ARG A 295 25.12 -5.82 -19.96
CA ARG A 295 24.37 -5.20 -18.86
C ARG A 295 25.12 -5.41 -17.55
N LYS A 296 25.59 -4.33 -16.93
CA LYS A 296 26.32 -4.35 -15.64
C LYS A 296 25.58 -3.48 -14.63
N GLY A 297 24.74 -4.12 -13.82
CA GLY A 297 23.87 -3.42 -12.85
C GLY A 297 22.76 -2.61 -13.52
N ARG A 298 22.71 -1.29 -13.26
CA ARG A 298 21.71 -0.36 -13.82
C ARG A 298 22.17 0.34 -15.11
N GLU A 299 23.35 0.01 -15.61
CA GLU A 299 23.95 0.65 -16.79
C GLU A 299 24.49 -0.39 -17.79
N ASN A 300 24.68 0.05 -19.02
CA ASN A 300 25.24 -0.78 -20.09
C ASN A 300 26.72 -0.46 -20.27
N LEU A 301 27.55 -1.50 -20.15
CA LEU A 301 28.97 -1.47 -20.50
C LEU A 301 29.13 -1.81 -21.99
N ILE A 302 29.83 -0.96 -22.72
CA ILE A 302 30.12 -1.11 -24.13
C ILE A 302 31.56 -1.60 -24.27
N ARG A 303 31.75 -2.75 -24.89
CA ARG A 303 33.06 -3.37 -25.14
C ARG A 303 33.31 -3.47 -26.64
N LEU A 304 34.53 -3.23 -27.10
CA LEU A 304 34.93 -3.48 -28.49
C LEU A 304 34.94 -5.01 -28.77
N ALA A 305 34.39 -5.46 -29.89
CA ALA A 305 34.48 -6.87 -30.28
C ALA A 305 35.94 -7.23 -30.63
N ALA A 306 36.41 -8.40 -30.20
CA ALA A 306 37.81 -8.82 -30.33
C ALA A 306 38.26 -9.10 -31.78
N ASP A 307 37.30 -9.26 -32.71
CA ASP A 307 37.54 -9.49 -34.14
C ASP A 307 37.20 -8.25 -35.00
N ALA A 308 37.63 -7.06 -34.58
CA ALA A 308 37.62 -5.91 -35.48
C ALA A 308 38.69 -6.15 -36.56
N PRO A 309 38.38 -6.10 -37.87
CA PRO A 309 39.41 -6.15 -38.91
C PRO A 309 40.39 -4.99 -38.65
N ALA A 310 41.66 -5.35 -38.48
CA ALA A 310 42.73 -4.40 -38.45
C ALA A 310 42.85 -3.84 -39.87
N ASP A 311 42.21 -2.71 -40.13
CA ASP A 311 42.50 -1.99 -41.37
C ASP A 311 43.90 -1.40 -41.25
N GLU A 312 44.74 -1.97 -42.10
CA GLU A 312 46.14 -1.73 -42.35
C GLU A 312 46.39 -0.27 -42.73
N GLU A 313 47.56 0.21 -42.31
CA GLU A 313 48.19 1.42 -42.84
C GLU A 313 48.35 1.34 -44.37
N GLN A 314 47.88 2.39 -45.06
CA GLN A 314 48.65 3.10 -46.10
C GLN A 314 48.00 4.44 -46.46
#